data_AF-A0A150H081-F1
#
_entry.id   AF-A0A150H081-F1
#
_cell.length_a   1.000
_cell.length_b   1.000
_cell.length_c   1.000
_cell.angle_alpha   90.00
_cell.angle_beta   90.00
_cell.angle_gamma   90.00
#
_symmetry.space_group_name_H-M   'P 1'
#
loop_
_entity.id
_entity.type
_entity.pdbx_description
1 polymer ?
#
loop_
_entity_poly.entity_id
_entity_poly.type
_entity_poly.pdbx_seq_one_letter_code
_entity_poly.pdbx_strand_id
1 'polypeptide(L)'
;MQAGQHAVASVYAPIMYPPLPLLAFKLPGGEGEGRQSGPAQLAAVGALRDCNPDRINLKRIMLTGVPVRVHRRRATVRFMFHNPDDVRWFRPVELFTKYGRRGRITEPLGTHGTMKCLFDSPLQQRDTVCMALYKRAFPRWPRDMGFAER
;
A
#
# COMPACT_ATOMS: atom_id res chain seq x y z
N MET A 1 0.58 8.43 -10.63
CA MET A 1 0.13 9.70 -10.03
C MET A 1 -1.35 9.85 -10.35
N GLN A 2 -2.16 10.38 -9.43
CA GLN A 2 -3.57 10.65 -9.76
C GLN A 2 -3.65 11.94 -10.59
N ALA A 3 -4.45 11.93 -11.66
CA ALA A 3 -4.64 13.11 -12.48
C ALA A 3 -5.25 14.25 -11.66
N GLY A 4 -4.74 15.47 -11.84
CA GLY A 4 -5.26 16.66 -11.15
C GLY A 4 -4.86 16.81 -9.67
N GLN A 5 -3.98 15.96 -9.14
CA GLN A 5 -3.48 16.09 -7.77
C GLN A 5 -1.95 16.19 -7.70
N HIS A 6 -1.45 16.99 -6.76
CA HIS A 6 -0.03 17.04 -6.46
C HIS A 6 0.40 15.75 -5.73
N ALA A 7 1.55 15.21 -6.13
CA ALA A 7 2.18 14.06 -5.49
C ALA A 7 3.57 14.46 -4.98
N VAL A 8 4.02 13.81 -3.90
CA VAL A 8 5.37 14.01 -3.36
C VAL A 8 6.20 12.76 -3.66
N ALA A 9 7.34 12.96 -4.33
CA ALA A 9 8.35 11.94 -4.52
C ALA A 9 9.39 12.02 -3.40
N SER A 10 9.90 10.88 -2.94
CA SER A 10 11.03 10.80 -2.02
C SER A 10 12.09 9.93 -2.67
N VAL A 11 13.30 10.47 -2.79
CA VAL A 11 14.44 9.85 -3.47
C VAL A 11 15.71 10.07 -2.67
N TYR A 12 16.70 9.21 -2.87
CA TYR A 12 18.06 9.50 -2.43
C TYR A 12 18.73 10.37 -3.50
N ALA A 13 19.15 11.57 -3.11
CA ALA A 13 19.82 12.55 -3.96
C ALA A 13 20.68 13.46 -3.07
N PRO A 14 21.65 14.21 -3.63
CA PRO A 14 22.40 15.20 -2.88
C PRO A 14 21.48 16.24 -2.23
N ILE A 15 21.91 16.75 -1.07
CA ILE A 15 21.16 17.78 -0.34
C ILE A 15 21.17 19.07 -1.18
N MET A 16 19.99 19.65 -1.37
CA MET A 16 19.79 20.90 -2.09
C MET A 16 18.90 21.82 -1.25
N TYR A 17 19.07 23.13 -1.36
CA TYR A 17 18.33 24.11 -0.54
C TYR A 17 17.18 24.73 -1.36
N PRO A 18 15.93 24.74 -0.84
CA PRO A 18 14.82 25.46 -1.47
C PRO A 18 15.05 26.98 -1.53
N PRO A 19 14.43 27.71 -2.50
CA PRO A 19 13.52 27.21 -3.53
C PRO A 19 14.27 26.63 -4.74
N LEU A 20 13.96 25.39 -5.11
CA LEU A 20 14.55 24.72 -6.29
C LEU A 20 13.46 24.11 -7.17
N PRO A 21 13.23 24.60 -8.40
CA PRO A 21 12.32 23.96 -9.35
C PRO A 21 12.90 22.61 -9.84
N LEU A 22 12.04 21.61 -10.01
CA LEU A 22 12.41 20.25 -10.41
C LEU A 22 11.65 19.82 -11.66
N LEU A 23 12.36 19.15 -12.56
CA LEU A 23 11.80 18.51 -13.76
C LEU A 23 12.12 17.01 -13.70
N ALA A 24 11.12 16.17 -13.90
CA ALA A 24 11.29 14.73 -13.99
C ALA A 24 11.00 14.26 -15.41
N PHE A 25 11.94 13.55 -16.02
CA PHE A 25 11.83 13.01 -17.37
C PHE A 25 11.77 11.49 -17.34
N LYS A 26 10.98 10.93 -18.25
CA LYS A 26 10.97 9.50 -18.59
C LYS A 26 11.87 9.30 -19.80
N LEU A 27 12.90 8.48 -19.65
CA LEU A 27 13.77 8.09 -20.75
C LEU A 27 13.12 6.95 -21.55
N PRO A 28 13.05 7.02 -22.89
CA PRO A 28 12.62 5.89 -23.72
C PRO A 28 13.69 4.81 -23.70
N GLY A 29 13.26 3.55 -23.59
CA GLY A 29 14.11 2.43 -23.17
C GLY A 29 14.01 2.20 -21.66
N GLY A 30 12.86 1.68 -21.22
CA GLY A 30 12.76 1.11 -19.88
C GLY A 30 13.70 -0.09 -19.74
N GLU A 31 14.18 -0.33 -18.53
CA GLU A 31 15.11 -1.42 -18.23
C GLU A 31 14.53 -2.78 -18.69
N GLY A 32 15.06 -3.34 -19.79
CA GLY A 32 14.74 -4.67 -20.29
C GLY A 32 14.46 -4.79 -21.79
N GLU A 33 14.13 -3.69 -22.47
CA GLU A 33 13.91 -3.69 -23.93
C GLU A 33 14.97 -2.80 -24.59
N GLY A 34 15.59 -3.32 -25.65
CA GLY A 34 16.78 -2.75 -26.29
C GLY A 34 16.68 -1.23 -26.51
N ARG A 35 17.83 -0.55 -26.42
CA ARG A 35 18.04 0.89 -26.64
C ARG A 35 17.13 1.46 -27.74
N GLN A 36 15.93 1.89 -27.37
CA GLN A 36 15.07 2.67 -28.24
C GLN A 36 15.51 4.12 -28.09
N SER A 37 16.26 4.59 -29.08
CA SER A 37 16.76 5.97 -29.15
C SER A 37 15.60 6.91 -29.45
N GLY A 38 14.97 7.44 -28.41
CA GLY A 38 13.94 8.46 -28.50
C GLY A 38 14.25 9.66 -27.59
N PRO A 39 13.57 10.80 -27.78
CA PRO A 39 13.72 11.95 -26.89
C PRO A 39 13.16 11.65 -25.50
N ALA A 40 13.78 12.20 -24.46
CA ALA A 40 13.28 12.14 -23.09
C ALA A 40 11.91 12.83 -22.99
N GLN A 41 10.92 12.16 -22.40
CA GLN A 41 9.56 12.69 -22.26
C GLN A 41 9.40 13.35 -20.89
N LEU A 42 8.94 14.60 -20.84
CA LEU A 42 8.63 15.27 -19.58
C LEU A 42 7.47 14.52 -18.87
N ALA A 43 7.74 14.03 -17.65
CA ALA A 43 6.80 13.25 -16.86
C ALA A 43 6.16 14.06 -15.72
N ALA A 44 6.92 14.96 -15.10
CA ALA A 44 6.41 15.84 -14.05
C ALA A 44 7.23 17.13 -13.92
N VAL A 45 6.57 18.17 -13.43
CA VAL A 45 7.16 19.46 -13.05
C VAL A 45 6.79 19.71 -11.59
N GLY A 46 7.71 20.25 -10.80
CA GLY A 46 7.47 20.54 -9.40
C GLY A 46 8.58 21.40 -8.78
N ALA A 47 8.68 21.36 -7.47
CA ALA A 47 9.73 22.03 -6.71
C ALA A 47 10.18 21.15 -5.53
N LEU A 48 11.41 21.38 -5.07
CA LEU A 48 11.94 20.77 -3.87
C LEU A 48 11.18 21.29 -2.65
N ARG A 49 10.57 20.37 -1.91
CA ARG A 49 9.81 20.68 -0.70
C ARG A 49 10.71 20.75 0.54
N ASP A 50 11.40 19.66 0.83
CA ASP A 50 12.31 19.52 1.97
C ASP A 50 13.33 18.40 1.71
N CYS A 51 14.42 18.40 2.48
CA CYS A 51 15.41 17.33 2.53
C CYS A 51 15.33 16.62 3.89
N ASN A 52 14.19 15.97 4.17
CA ASN A 52 13.93 15.34 5.47
C ASN A 52 13.93 13.79 5.39
N PRO A 53 14.94 13.10 5.97
CA PRO A 53 14.99 11.63 5.99
C PRO A 53 13.96 10.99 6.96
N ASP A 54 13.38 11.76 7.89
CA ASP A 54 12.41 11.28 8.86
C ASP A 54 11.00 11.10 8.27
N ARG A 55 10.79 11.56 7.02
CA ARG A 55 9.52 11.40 6.32
C ARG A 55 9.24 9.92 6.00
N ILE A 56 8.26 9.34 6.70
CA ILE A 56 7.89 7.93 6.54
C ILE A 56 6.93 7.75 5.36
N ASN A 57 7.36 6.94 4.38
CA ASN A 57 6.47 6.42 3.34
C ASN A 57 5.93 5.05 3.74
N LEU A 58 4.61 4.91 3.86
CA LEU A 58 3.93 3.66 4.19
C LEU A 58 3.24 3.06 2.96
N LYS A 59 3.58 1.82 2.63
CA LYS A 59 2.86 1.02 1.65
C LYS A 59 1.71 0.30 2.35
N ARG A 60 0.48 0.59 1.94
CA ARG A 60 -0.73 -0.11 2.39
C ARG A 60 -0.94 -1.39 1.57
N ILE A 61 -1.20 -2.51 2.25
CA ILE A 61 -1.61 -3.79 1.68
C ILE A 61 -3.00 -4.09 2.23
N MET A 62 -3.96 -4.39 1.36
CA MET A 62 -5.33 -4.69 1.75
C MET A 62 -5.61 -6.16 1.51
N LEU A 63 -5.83 -6.92 2.58
CA LEU A 63 -6.33 -8.29 2.48
C LEU A 63 -7.86 -8.26 2.52
N THR A 64 -8.49 -9.07 1.68
CA THR A 64 -9.95 -9.09 1.55
C THR A 64 -10.50 -10.48 1.84
N GLY A 65 -11.64 -10.53 2.51
CA GLY A 65 -12.39 -11.76 2.77
C GLY A 65 -13.88 -11.56 2.50
N VAL A 66 -14.55 -12.67 2.26
CA VAL A 66 -15.99 -12.71 1.97
C VAL A 66 -16.72 -13.30 3.18
N PRO A 67 -17.76 -12.62 3.70
CA PRO A 67 -18.62 -13.21 4.73
C PRO A 67 -19.47 -14.32 4.11
N VAL A 68 -19.47 -15.49 4.74
CA VAL A 68 -20.21 -16.67 4.28
C VAL A 68 -21.45 -16.90 5.12
N ARG A 69 -21.35 -16.72 6.44
CA ARG A 69 -22.47 -16.88 7.38
C ARG A 69 -22.47 -15.71 8.33
N VAL A 70 -23.60 -15.02 8.46
CA VAL A 70 -23.76 -13.91 9.39
C VAL A 70 -24.88 -14.24 10.38
N HIS A 71 -24.63 -14.00 11.66
CA HIS A 71 -25.62 -14.12 12.73
C HIS A 71 -25.48 -12.95 13.70
N ARG A 72 -26.49 -12.06 13.70
CA ARG A 72 -26.44 -10.79 14.43
C ARG A 72 -25.14 -10.06 14.10
N ARG A 73 -24.26 -9.87 15.08
CA ARG A 73 -22.97 -9.18 14.93
C ARG A 73 -21.78 -10.11 14.65
N ARG A 74 -22.00 -11.43 14.63
CA ARG A 74 -20.96 -12.43 14.37
C ARG A 74 -21.00 -12.82 12.90
N ALA A 75 -19.85 -12.91 12.26
CA ALA A 75 -19.73 -13.35 10.89
C ALA A 75 -18.61 -14.38 10.74
N THR A 76 -18.82 -15.39 9.92
CA THR A 76 -17.79 -16.31 9.44
C THR A 76 -17.26 -15.80 8.11
N VAL A 77 -15.97 -15.51 8.04
CA VAL A 77 -15.29 -14.94 6.86
C VAL A 77 -14.36 -15.98 6.25
N ARG A 78 -14.36 -16.08 4.92
CA ARG A 78 -13.49 -16.95 4.13
C ARG A 78 -12.64 -16.19 3.12
N PHE A 79 -11.62 -16.86 2.59
CA PHE A 79 -10.72 -16.39 1.53
C PHE A 79 -9.84 -15.17 1.88
N MET A 80 -9.82 -14.74 3.14
CA MET A 80 -8.82 -13.76 3.61
C MET A 80 -7.49 -14.45 3.93
N PHE A 81 -7.54 -15.65 4.49
CA PHE A 81 -6.39 -16.49 4.83
C PHE A 81 -6.66 -17.93 4.41
N HIS A 82 -5.60 -18.72 4.30
CA HIS A 82 -5.66 -20.14 3.92
C HIS A 82 -5.19 -21.08 5.03
N ASN A 83 -4.48 -20.57 6.05
CA ASN A 83 -4.02 -21.34 7.21
C ASN A 83 -4.60 -20.77 8.52
N PRO A 84 -4.89 -21.60 9.54
CA PRO A 84 -5.39 -21.13 10.83
C PRO A 84 -4.34 -20.36 11.64
N ASP A 85 -3.05 -20.62 11.41
CA ASP A 85 -1.98 -19.92 12.12
C ASP A 85 -1.85 -18.46 11.65
N ASP A 86 -2.09 -18.17 10.37
CA ASP A 86 -2.18 -16.81 9.86
C ASP A 86 -3.32 -16.05 10.55
N VAL A 87 -4.48 -16.68 10.71
CA VAL A 87 -5.63 -16.07 11.41
C VAL A 87 -5.29 -15.73 12.87
N ARG A 88 -4.54 -16.61 13.56
CA ARG A 88 -4.09 -16.36 14.94
C ARG A 88 -3.06 -15.24 15.01
N TRP A 89 -2.11 -15.23 14.07
CA TRP A 89 -1.07 -14.21 13.97
C TRP A 89 -1.66 -12.81 13.74
N PHE A 90 -2.61 -12.70 12.81
CA PHE A 90 -3.26 -11.42 12.47
C PHE A 90 -4.47 -11.08 13.36
N ARG A 91 -4.75 -11.88 14.40
CA ARG A 91 -5.88 -11.63 15.32
C ARG A 91 -5.91 -10.23 15.95
N PRO A 92 -4.77 -9.60 16.32
CA PRO A 92 -4.77 -8.24 16.89
C PRO A 92 -5.16 -7.15 15.89
N VAL A 93 -5.14 -7.43 14.59
CA VAL A 93 -5.41 -6.43 13.56
C VAL A 93 -6.91 -6.19 13.44
N GLU A 94 -7.29 -4.92 13.37
CA GLU A 94 -8.67 -4.52 13.17
C GLU A 94 -9.15 -4.79 11.74
N LEU A 95 -10.37 -5.32 11.64
CA LEU A 95 -11.09 -5.51 10.39
C LEU A 95 -12.02 -4.33 10.15
N PHE A 96 -12.20 -3.96 8.89
CA PHE A 96 -13.23 -3.02 8.47
C PHE A 96 -13.91 -3.52 7.21
N THR A 97 -15.08 -2.99 6.87
CA THR A 97 -15.75 -3.33 5.61
C THR A 97 -15.84 -2.11 4.70
N LYS A 98 -16.06 -2.35 3.40
CA LYS A 98 -16.27 -1.26 2.43
C LYS A 98 -17.43 -0.33 2.80
N TYR A 99 -18.41 -0.85 3.55
CA TYR A 99 -19.59 -0.10 3.99
C TYR A 99 -19.45 0.45 5.43
N GLY A 100 -18.21 0.58 5.93
CA GLY A 100 -17.93 1.32 7.16
C GLY A 100 -18.16 0.54 8.47
N ARG A 101 -18.31 -0.79 8.43
CA ARG A 101 -18.36 -1.61 9.66
C ARG A 101 -16.96 -1.87 10.17
N ARG A 102 -16.82 -2.03 11.49
CA ARG A 102 -15.55 -2.31 12.17
C ARG A 102 -15.66 -3.58 12.99
N GLY A 103 -14.60 -4.37 13.04
CA GLY A 103 -14.64 -5.65 13.71
C GLY A 103 -13.27 -6.23 14.04
N ARG A 104 -13.28 -7.38 14.68
CA ARG A 104 -12.07 -8.12 15.07
C ARG A 104 -12.23 -9.61 14.86
N ILE A 105 -11.11 -10.29 14.71
CA ILE A 105 -11.05 -11.75 14.63
C ILE A 105 -11.27 -12.32 16.04
N THR A 106 -12.21 -13.25 16.18
CA THR A 106 -12.45 -13.94 17.45
C THR A 106 -11.63 -15.23 17.54
N GLU A 107 -11.75 -16.10 16.53
CA GLU A 107 -11.11 -17.43 16.51
C GLU A 107 -11.01 -17.96 15.07
N PRO A 108 -9.98 -18.78 14.75
CA PRO A 108 -9.97 -19.57 13.52
C PRO A 108 -11.00 -20.69 13.57
N LEU A 109 -11.50 -21.09 12.41
CA LEU A 109 -12.45 -22.19 12.23
C LEU A 109 -11.89 -23.20 11.22
N GLY A 110 -11.64 -24.43 11.67
CA GLY A 110 -11.10 -25.50 10.82
C GLY A 110 -9.65 -25.26 10.37
N THR A 111 -9.27 -25.89 9.27
CA THR A 111 -7.88 -25.95 8.75
C THR A 111 -7.59 -25.03 7.58
N HIS A 112 -8.62 -24.44 6.94
CA HIS A 112 -8.47 -23.67 5.68
C HIS A 112 -8.50 -22.14 5.88
N GLY A 113 -8.04 -21.64 7.03
CA GLY A 113 -7.98 -20.20 7.30
C GLY A 113 -9.35 -19.49 7.35
N THR A 114 -10.45 -20.25 7.46
CA THR A 114 -11.77 -19.67 7.76
C THR A 114 -11.71 -19.08 9.16
N MET A 115 -12.34 -17.94 9.37
CA MET A 115 -12.28 -17.26 10.66
C MET A 115 -13.66 -16.75 11.09
N LYS A 116 -13.85 -16.70 12.40
CA LYS A 116 -15.01 -16.07 13.01
C LYS A 116 -14.62 -14.67 13.44
N CYS A 117 -15.50 -13.72 13.15
CA CYS A 117 -15.30 -12.30 13.38
C CYS A 117 -16.49 -11.75 14.17
N LEU A 118 -16.21 -10.73 14.98
CA LEU A 118 -17.23 -9.93 15.66
C LEU A 118 -17.15 -8.50 15.15
N PHE A 119 -18.28 -7.97 14.69
CA PHE A 119 -18.42 -6.60 14.20
C PHE A 119 -19.22 -5.72 15.17
N ASP A 120 -19.14 -4.41 14.96
CA ASP A 120 -19.94 -3.38 15.62
C ASP A 120 -21.45 -3.52 15.31
N SER A 121 -21.79 -3.87 14.08
CA SER A 121 -23.16 -4.03 13.58
C SER A 121 -23.31 -5.31 12.74
N PRO A 122 -24.55 -5.77 12.47
CA PRO A 122 -24.78 -6.87 11.54
C PRO A 122 -24.23 -6.56 10.14
N LEU A 123 -23.57 -7.56 9.56
CA LEU A 123 -22.95 -7.48 8.23
C LEU A 123 -23.92 -7.96 7.16
N GLN A 124 -23.89 -7.37 5.96
CA GLN A 124 -24.65 -7.91 4.82
C GLN A 124 -23.79 -8.90 4.02
N GLN A 125 -24.43 -9.88 3.37
CA GLN A 125 -23.70 -10.88 2.58
C GLN A 125 -22.93 -10.28 1.39
N ARG A 126 -23.37 -9.11 0.89
CA ARG A 126 -22.69 -8.35 -0.17
C ARG A 126 -21.47 -7.57 0.30
N ASP A 127 -21.22 -7.52 1.61
CA ASP A 127 -20.11 -6.75 2.16
C ASP A 127 -18.79 -7.48 1.90
N THR A 128 -17.73 -6.71 1.69
CA THR A 128 -16.36 -7.23 1.68
C THR A 128 -15.68 -6.84 2.97
N VAL A 129 -15.15 -7.82 3.69
CA VAL A 129 -14.32 -7.59 4.87
C VAL A 129 -12.90 -7.32 4.41
N CYS A 130 -12.30 -6.28 4.93
CA CYS A 130 -10.97 -5.80 4.59
C CYS A 130 -10.11 -5.73 5.85
N MET A 131 -8.82 -5.98 5.68
CA MET A 131 -7.79 -5.76 6.69
C MET A 131 -6.68 -4.95 6.05
N ALA A 132 -6.32 -3.82 6.66
CA ALA A 132 -5.24 -2.96 6.18
C ALA A 132 -3.96 -3.25 6.95
N LEU A 133 -2.94 -3.70 6.24
CA LEU A 133 -1.58 -3.88 6.74
C LEU A 133 -0.69 -2.78 6.15
N TYR A 134 0.33 -2.38 6.90
CA TYR A 134 1.23 -1.31 6.50
C TYR A 134 2.68 -1.79 6.63
N LYS A 135 3.49 -1.47 5.62
CA LYS A 135 4.94 -1.67 5.63
C LYS A 135 5.64 -0.36 5.29
N ARG A 136 6.69 -0.02 6.02
CA ARG A 136 7.56 1.11 5.66
C ARG A 136 8.27 0.81 4.35
N ALA A 137 8.12 1.71 3.39
CA ALA A 137 8.78 1.67 2.09
C ALA A 137 9.87 2.74 2.06
N PHE A 138 11.08 2.33 1.72
CA PHE A 138 12.19 3.24 1.50
C PHE A 138 12.32 3.54 0.01
N PRO A 139 12.84 4.73 -0.38
CA PRO A 139 13.26 4.98 -1.75
C PRO A 139 14.24 3.92 -2.23
N ARG A 140 14.33 3.72 -3.55
CA ARG A 140 15.38 2.89 -4.12
C ARG A 140 16.68 3.68 -4.20
N TRP A 141 17.79 3.04 -3.89
CA TRP A 141 19.10 3.63 -4.10
C TRP A 141 19.35 3.83 -5.60
N PRO A 142 19.81 5.02 -6.05
CA PRO A 142 20.09 5.27 -7.45
C PRO A 142 21.25 4.40 -7.94
N ARG A 143 21.10 3.82 -9.14
CA ARG A 143 22.15 2.97 -9.74
C ARG A 143 23.27 3.80 -10.36
N ASP A 144 22.89 4.88 -11.03
CA ASP A 144 23.83 5.86 -11.57
C ASP A 144 24.10 6.91 -10.49
N MET A 145 25.36 7.00 -10.08
CA MET A 145 25.85 7.98 -9.10
C MET A 145 26.75 9.03 -9.75
N GLY A 146 26.62 9.28 -11.06
CA GLY A 146 27.39 10.32 -11.74
C GLY A 146 27.20 11.74 -11.17
N PHE A 147 26.20 11.95 -10.32
CA PHE A 147 26.01 13.19 -9.56
C PHE A 147 26.84 13.27 -8.26
N ALA A 148 27.43 12.17 -7.79
CA ALA A 148 28.21 12.08 -6.55
C ALA A 148 29.73 12.10 -6.79
N GLU A 149 30.18 12.02 -8.04
CA GLU A 149 31.60 12.03 -8.44
C GLU A 149 32.14 13.45 -8.73
N ARG A 150 31.39 14.51 -8.39
CA ARG A 150 31.81 15.90 -8.50
C ARG A 150 31.97 16.52 -7.12
#